data_AF-A0A4Y2S3B2-F1
#
_entry.id   AF-A0A4Y2S3B2-F1
#
_cell.length_a   1.000
_cell.length_b   1.000
_cell.length_c   1.000
_cell.angle_alpha   90.00
_cell.angle_beta   90.00
_cell.angle_gamma   90.00
#
_symmetry.space_group_name_H-M   'P 1'
#
loop_
_entity.id
_entity.type
_entity.pdbx_description
1 polymer ?
#
loop_
_entity_poly.entity_id
_entity_poly.type
_entity_poly.pdbx_seq_one_letter_code
_entity_poly.pdbx_strand_id
1 'polypeptide(L)'
;MDHGRDSLPSRRVRASQKHKCARGSRNHKSRHIRTNNVAIDSTPCTTFQTSGSIKGNHSEMTGRRRSPDLLPIEHFWDVLRRQLQPSRNTGELTAQLRRLWHDLPQELSKQPVAENEEIELAVGELNSDVNGETFSYIGLLNQHLQSDAPIENDTVMYVYQPQYFQMLPSIMATVKKRTIANYIAFNIVYFFSEYSSDEIRNLTYGNTSRTQKSEERLCIRIAKTFMPLAIGRMYVDRYYSPLTRMHVSTIRMNYTTTS
;
A
#
# COMPACT_ATOMS: atom_id res chain seq x y z
N MET A 1 44.19 -20.77 56.28
CA MET A 1 42.94 -20.86 55.50
C MET A 1 42.81 -19.54 54.76
N ASP A 2 43.60 -19.18 53.76
CA ASP A 2 44.14 -19.85 52.57
C ASP A 2 43.09 -20.38 51.58
N HIS A 3 43.32 -20.02 50.30
CA HIS A 3 42.50 -20.09 49.08
C HIS A 3 41.46 -18.97 48.89
N GLY A 4 41.38 -18.27 47.75
CA GLY A 4 42.11 -18.36 46.49
C GLY A 4 41.42 -17.42 45.49
N ARG A 5 42.16 -16.44 44.95
CA ARG A 5 41.72 -15.57 43.85
C ARG A 5 42.12 -16.22 42.54
N ASP A 6 41.16 -16.61 41.72
CA ASP A 6 41.42 -17.03 40.36
C ASP A 6 41.22 -15.87 39.37
N SER A 7 42.36 -15.39 38.91
CA SER A 7 42.56 -14.60 37.70
C SER A 7 42.37 -15.45 36.45
N LEU A 8 41.53 -14.99 35.50
CA LEU A 8 41.46 -15.54 34.14
C LEU A 8 42.11 -14.60 33.11
N PRO A 9 42.84 -15.14 32.11
CA PRO A 9 43.70 -14.35 31.25
C PRO A 9 43.04 -13.85 29.96
N SER A 10 43.57 -12.69 29.56
CA SER A 10 43.52 -12.07 28.24
C SER A 10 43.99 -13.01 27.13
N ARG A 11 43.24 -13.09 26.01
CA ARG A 11 43.76 -13.56 24.73
C ARG A 11 43.13 -12.83 23.54
N ARG A 12 43.90 -11.90 22.97
CA ARG A 12 43.77 -11.39 21.60
C ARG A 12 44.24 -12.48 20.63
N VAL A 13 43.45 -12.76 19.59
CA VAL A 13 43.97 -13.25 18.30
C VAL A 13 43.25 -12.49 17.19
N ARG A 14 44.02 -11.70 16.43
CA ARG A 14 43.67 -11.18 15.11
C ARG A 14 44.08 -12.22 14.08
N ALA A 15 43.18 -12.59 13.17
CA ALA A 15 43.56 -13.19 11.90
C ALA A 15 42.76 -12.50 10.79
N SER A 16 43.50 -11.75 9.96
CA SER A 16 43.05 -11.06 8.77
C SER A 16 43.23 -12.01 7.59
N GLN A 17 42.13 -12.50 7.00
CA GLN A 17 42.19 -13.33 5.80
C GLN A 17 41.73 -12.52 4.59
N LYS A 18 42.72 -12.04 3.82
CA LYS A 18 42.53 -11.39 2.52
C LYS A 18 42.29 -12.47 1.46
N HIS A 19 41.06 -12.61 0.98
CA HIS A 19 40.79 -13.37 -0.24
C HIS A 19 41.01 -12.49 -1.47
N LYS A 20 42.02 -12.84 -2.27
CA LYS A 20 42.22 -12.37 -3.64
C LYS A 20 41.17 -13.01 -4.54
N CYS A 21 40.21 -12.24 -5.04
CA CYS A 21 39.38 -12.66 -6.18
C CYS A 21 40.18 -12.45 -7.48
N ALA A 22 40.54 -13.56 -8.12
CA ALA A 22 41.12 -13.58 -9.46
C ALA A 22 40.07 -13.15 -10.50
N ARG A 23 40.47 -12.23 -11.38
CA ARG A 23 39.74 -11.83 -12.58
C ARG A 23 39.73 -12.98 -13.58
N GLY A 24 38.58 -13.64 -13.75
CA GLY A 24 38.30 -14.49 -14.89
C GLY A 24 37.56 -13.70 -15.97
N SER A 25 38.29 -13.24 -16.98
CA SER A 25 37.73 -12.68 -18.21
C SER A 25 37.07 -13.81 -19.01
N ARG A 26 35.75 -13.78 -19.19
CA ARG A 26 35.03 -14.62 -20.15
C ARG A 26 34.44 -13.74 -21.23
N ASN A 27 35.00 -13.86 -22.42
CA ASN A 27 34.45 -13.34 -23.67
C ASN A 27 33.12 -14.03 -23.98
N HIS A 28 32.01 -13.33 -23.77
CA HIS A 28 30.73 -13.71 -24.36
C HIS A 28 30.61 -13.09 -25.75
N LYS A 29 30.69 -13.94 -26.78
CA LYS A 29 30.27 -13.62 -28.15
C LYS A 29 28.79 -13.21 -28.13
N SER A 30 28.55 -11.93 -28.41
CA SER A 30 27.22 -11.36 -28.59
C SER A 30 26.58 -11.95 -29.84
N ARG A 31 25.60 -12.85 -29.66
CA ARG A 31 24.72 -13.30 -30.72
C ARG A 31 23.60 -12.26 -30.82
N HIS A 32 23.64 -11.42 -31.86
CA HIS A 32 22.56 -10.51 -32.20
C HIS A 32 21.29 -11.31 -32.51
N ILE A 33 20.40 -11.41 -31.54
CA ILE A 33 19.00 -11.72 -31.79
C ILE A 33 18.36 -10.39 -32.21
N ARG A 34 18.02 -10.28 -33.50
CA ARG A 34 17.09 -9.25 -33.99
C ARG A 34 15.74 -9.51 -33.32
N THR A 35 15.47 -8.80 -32.23
CA THR A 35 14.10 -8.60 -31.77
C THR A 35 13.48 -7.55 -32.70
N ASN A 36 12.44 -7.95 -33.44
CA ASN A 36 11.57 -7.02 -34.14
C ASN A 36 10.87 -6.16 -33.09
N ASN A 37 11.46 -5.00 -32.79
CA ASN A 37 10.75 -3.93 -32.10
C ASN A 37 9.69 -3.42 -33.08
N VAL A 38 8.47 -3.93 -32.93
CA VAL A 38 7.30 -3.23 -33.45
C VAL A 38 7.27 -1.90 -32.70
N ALA A 39 7.50 -0.82 -33.46
CA ALA A 39 7.32 0.53 -32.98
C ALA A 39 5.89 0.63 -32.45
N ILE A 40 5.75 0.74 -31.13
CA ILE A 40 4.50 1.21 -30.53
C ILE A 40 4.49 2.69 -30.84
N ASP A 41 3.81 3.04 -31.93
CA ASP A 41 3.46 4.41 -32.25
C ASP A 41 2.64 4.94 -31.07
N SER A 42 3.30 5.71 -30.22
CA SER A 42 2.69 6.53 -29.19
C SER A 42 1.80 7.55 -29.90
N THR A 43 0.56 7.16 -30.15
CA THR A 43 -0.47 8.04 -30.66
C THR A 43 -0.70 9.13 -29.61
N PRO A 44 -0.65 10.43 -29.96
CA PRO A 44 -0.83 11.49 -29.00
C PRO A 44 -2.22 11.40 -28.38
N CYS A 45 -2.30 11.60 -27.06
CA CYS A 45 -3.55 11.73 -26.33
C CYS A 45 -4.50 12.68 -27.07
N THR A 46 -5.59 12.13 -27.59
CA THR A 46 -6.69 12.91 -28.16
C THR A 46 -7.27 13.78 -27.06
N THR A 47 -7.04 15.09 -27.17
CA THR A 47 -7.74 16.10 -26.39
C THR A 47 -9.22 16.02 -26.75
N PHE A 48 -10.07 15.68 -25.78
CA PHE A 48 -11.51 15.84 -25.94
C PHE A 48 -11.82 17.34 -26.00
N GLN A 49 -12.04 17.87 -27.21
CA GLN A 49 -12.70 19.15 -27.41
C GLN A 49 -14.20 18.96 -27.20
N THR A 50 -14.73 19.43 -26.08
CA THR A 50 -16.16 19.67 -25.92
C THR A 50 -16.50 21.00 -26.61
N SER A 51 -17.13 20.91 -27.78
CA SER A 51 -17.70 22.06 -28.48
C SER A 51 -18.98 22.55 -27.78
N GLY A 52 -18.80 23.26 -26.67
CA GLY A 52 -19.84 24.08 -26.05
C GLY A 52 -19.46 25.55 -26.20
N SER A 53 -19.93 26.20 -27.27
CA SER A 53 -19.72 27.63 -27.48
C SER A 53 -20.58 28.42 -26.48
N ILE A 54 -20.01 28.78 -25.34
CA ILE A 54 -20.54 29.81 -24.44
C ILE A 54 -19.59 31.00 -24.56
N LYS A 55 -20.02 32.04 -25.28
CA LYS A 55 -19.35 33.35 -25.30
C LYS A 55 -19.49 33.99 -23.92
N GLY A 56 -18.53 33.72 -23.04
CA GLY A 56 -18.32 34.47 -21.80
C GLY A 56 -17.20 35.48 -21.99
N ASN A 57 -17.47 36.74 -21.72
CA ASN A 57 -16.50 37.82 -21.77
C ASN A 57 -15.33 37.54 -20.81
N HIS A 58 -14.11 37.49 -21.36
CA HIS A 58 -12.88 37.40 -20.57
C HIS A 58 -12.60 38.74 -19.88
N SER A 59 -13.05 38.85 -18.63
CA SER A 59 -12.43 39.77 -17.67
C SER A 59 -11.16 39.12 -17.14
N GLU A 60 -10.05 39.79 -17.40
CA GLU A 60 -8.69 39.46 -17.01
C GLU A 60 -8.59 39.35 -15.47
N MET A 61 -8.49 38.13 -14.95
CA MET A 61 -8.41 37.85 -13.51
C MET A 61 -6.94 37.78 -13.07
N THR A 62 -6.28 38.94 -12.99
CA THR A 62 -4.97 39.09 -12.35
C THR A 62 -5.16 39.20 -10.84
N GLY A 63 -5.30 38.07 -10.15
CA GLY A 63 -5.50 38.07 -8.71
C GLY A 63 -5.35 36.71 -8.05
N ARG A 64 -4.11 36.20 -7.93
CA ARG A 64 -3.78 35.17 -6.92
C ARG A 64 -3.84 35.82 -5.52
N ARG A 65 -5.04 36.12 -5.03
CA ARG A 65 -5.25 36.29 -3.59
C ARG A 65 -5.26 34.89 -2.98
N ARG A 66 -4.12 34.50 -2.40
CA ARG A 66 -4.05 33.32 -1.53
C ARG A 66 -5.02 33.56 -0.38
N SER A 67 -5.87 32.57 -0.09
CA SER A 67 -6.81 32.64 1.04
C SER A 67 -6.01 32.76 2.35
N PRO A 68 -6.29 33.74 3.23
CA PRO A 68 -5.51 33.97 4.46
C PRO A 68 -5.58 32.83 5.49
N ASP A 69 -6.52 31.89 5.35
CA ASP A 69 -6.84 30.89 6.39
C ASP A 69 -6.20 29.50 6.16
N LEU A 70 -5.32 29.35 5.17
CA LEU A 70 -4.61 28.08 4.93
C LEU A 70 -3.33 27.92 5.78
N LEU A 71 -3.01 28.88 6.64
CA LEU A 71 -1.85 28.87 7.54
C LEU A 71 -1.73 27.60 8.41
N PRO A 72 -2.82 26.98 8.92
CA PRO A 72 -2.72 25.73 9.68
C PRO A 72 -2.28 24.54 8.81
N ILE A 73 -2.70 24.53 7.53
CA ILE A 73 -2.34 23.49 6.56
C ILE A 73 -0.89 23.70 6.10
N GLU A 74 -0.45 24.94 5.84
CA GLU A 74 0.95 25.20 5.47
C GLU A 74 1.92 24.87 6.61
N HIS A 75 1.57 25.14 7.87
CA HIS A 75 2.36 24.69 9.03
C HIS A 75 2.39 23.16 9.15
N PHE A 76 1.27 22.48 8.91
CA PHE A 76 1.22 21.01 8.85
C PHE A 76 2.14 20.44 7.76
N TRP A 77 2.14 21.06 6.58
CA TRP A 77 3.02 20.68 5.48
C TRP A 77 4.49 20.98 5.76
N ASP A 78 4.84 22.10 6.38
CA ASP A 78 6.21 22.42 6.79
C ASP A 78 6.73 21.47 7.87
N VAL A 79 5.87 21.06 8.80
CA VAL A 79 6.18 20.03 9.81
C VAL A 79 6.35 18.66 9.13
N LEU A 80 5.47 18.28 8.19
CA LEU A 80 5.62 17.05 7.40
C LEU A 80 6.90 17.06 6.56
N ARG A 81 7.23 18.18 5.92
CA ARG A 81 8.46 18.35 5.13
C ARG A 81 9.71 18.10 5.98
N ARG A 82 9.67 18.47 7.27
CA ARG A 82 10.74 18.22 8.24
C ARG A 82 10.63 16.85 8.95
N GLN A 83 9.47 16.20 8.93
CA GLN A 83 9.14 15.00 9.73
C GLN A 83 8.53 13.85 8.92
N LEU A 84 8.88 13.68 7.65
CA LEU A 84 8.56 12.41 6.97
C LEU A 84 9.29 11.22 7.60
N GLN A 85 10.23 11.47 8.52
CA GLN A 85 10.52 10.49 9.55
C GLN A 85 9.44 10.54 10.64
N PRO A 86 8.65 9.48 10.82
CA PRO A 86 7.66 9.43 11.89
C PRO A 86 8.35 9.77 13.21
N SER A 87 7.72 10.64 14.00
CA SER A 87 8.16 10.94 15.37
C SER A 87 8.49 9.64 16.12
N ARG A 88 9.43 9.68 17.08
CA ARG A 88 9.83 8.49 17.87
C ARG A 88 8.62 7.71 18.40
N ASN A 89 7.61 8.41 18.89
CA ASN A 89 6.37 7.80 19.41
C ASN A 89 5.54 7.11 18.33
N THR A 90 5.41 7.71 17.15
CA THR A 90 4.72 7.07 16.01
C THR A 90 5.52 5.89 15.44
N GLY A 91 6.85 5.97 15.47
CA GLY A 91 7.72 4.85 15.11
C GLY A 91 7.57 3.67 16.07
N GLU A 92 7.50 3.94 17.38
CA GLU A 92 7.26 2.92 18.40
C GLU A 92 5.88 2.28 18.26
N LEU A 93 4.81 3.08 18.08
CA LEU A 93 3.46 2.56 17.79
C LEU A 93 3.47 1.68 16.53
N THR A 94 4.12 2.13 15.47
CA THR A 94 4.24 1.35 14.22
C THR A 94 4.95 0.02 14.47
N ALA A 95 6.01 0.01 15.29
CA ALA A 95 6.72 -1.20 15.65
C ALA A 95 5.86 -2.14 16.50
N GLN A 96 5.08 -1.62 17.45
CA GLN A 96 4.15 -2.41 18.26
C GLN A 96 3.06 -3.05 17.40
N LEU A 97 2.39 -2.28 16.53
CA LEU A 97 1.37 -2.79 15.61
C LEU A 97 1.95 -3.82 14.63
N ARG A 98 3.19 -3.61 14.18
CA ARG A 98 3.87 -4.56 13.29
C ARG A 98 4.26 -5.86 14.00
N ARG A 99 4.73 -5.79 15.25
CA ARG A 99 4.98 -6.98 16.08
C ARG A 99 3.69 -7.74 16.31
N LEU A 100 2.63 -7.03 16.72
CA LEU A 100 1.30 -7.63 16.86
C LEU A 100 0.88 -8.36 15.57
N TRP A 101 1.10 -7.77 14.39
CA TRP A 101 0.78 -8.43 13.13
C TRP A 101 1.69 -9.63 12.81
N HIS A 102 3.01 -9.53 13.03
CA HIS A 102 3.96 -10.60 12.66
C HIS A 102 4.04 -11.74 13.66
N ASP A 103 3.79 -11.49 14.94
CA ASP A 103 3.80 -12.49 16.00
C ASP A 103 2.58 -13.42 15.91
N LEU A 104 1.56 -13.03 15.13
CA LEU A 104 0.44 -13.88 14.80
C LEU A 104 0.86 -14.96 13.79
N PRO A 105 0.44 -16.23 13.99
CA PRO A 105 0.76 -17.32 13.07
C PRO A 105 0.31 -17.00 11.64
N GLN A 106 1.27 -16.62 10.79
CA GLN A 106 1.02 -16.35 9.37
C GLN A 106 0.79 -17.65 8.57
N GLU A 107 0.87 -18.82 9.23
CA GLU A 107 0.69 -20.15 8.64
C GLU A 107 -0.68 -20.30 7.95
N LEU A 108 -1.73 -19.64 8.46
CA LEU A 108 -3.06 -19.60 7.84
C LEU A 108 -3.11 -18.84 6.50
N SER A 109 -2.13 -17.96 6.22
CA SER A 109 -2.12 -17.19 4.96
C SER A 109 -1.50 -17.91 3.77
N LYS A 110 -0.79 -19.03 4.01
CA LYS A 110 -0.04 -19.77 2.98
C LYS A 110 -0.71 -21.04 2.50
N GLN A 111 -1.75 -21.51 3.19
CA GLN A 111 -2.52 -22.66 2.74
C GLN A 111 -3.42 -22.26 1.55
N PRO A 112 -3.61 -23.16 0.57
CA PRO A 112 -4.51 -22.91 -0.55
C PRO A 112 -5.91 -22.57 -0.01
N VAL A 113 -6.51 -21.52 -0.59
CA VAL A 113 -7.79 -20.86 -0.20
C VAL A 113 -8.96 -21.82 0.05
N ALA A 114 -8.86 -23.09 -0.32
CA ALA A 114 -9.87 -24.10 -0.07
C ALA A 114 -10.05 -24.49 1.43
N GLU A 115 -9.11 -24.17 2.32
CA GLU A 115 -9.16 -24.58 3.74
C GLU A 115 -8.81 -23.47 4.74
N ASN A 116 -8.76 -22.21 4.31
CA ASN A 116 -8.65 -21.12 5.27
C ASN A 116 -10.00 -20.98 5.96
N GLU A 117 -10.12 -21.62 7.13
CA GLU A 117 -11.28 -21.58 8.01
C GLU A 117 -11.53 -20.11 8.37
N GLU A 118 -12.44 -19.46 7.64
CA GLU A 118 -12.89 -18.12 7.98
C GLU A 118 -13.57 -18.23 9.34
N ILE A 119 -12.94 -17.63 10.35
CA ILE A 119 -13.47 -17.70 11.71
C ILE A 119 -14.69 -16.77 11.76
N GLU A 120 -15.85 -17.40 11.84
CA GLU A 120 -17.11 -16.73 12.15
C GLU A 120 -17.07 -16.26 13.60
N LEU A 121 -17.23 -14.96 13.80
CA LEU A 121 -17.23 -14.37 15.13
C LEU A 121 -18.37 -13.37 15.23
N ALA A 122 -19.21 -13.53 16.26
CA ALA A 122 -20.27 -12.57 16.53
C ALA A 122 -19.64 -11.24 16.98
N VAL A 123 -20.15 -10.12 16.49
CA VAL A 123 -19.58 -8.79 16.81
C VAL A 123 -19.61 -8.50 18.31
N GLY A 124 -20.59 -9.05 19.04
CA GLY A 124 -20.65 -9.02 20.49
C GLY A 124 -19.40 -9.62 21.16
N GLU A 125 -18.83 -10.67 20.60
CA GLU A 125 -17.60 -11.32 21.10
C GLU A 125 -16.35 -10.44 20.89
N LEU A 126 -16.32 -9.60 19.85
CA LEU A 126 -15.25 -8.60 19.69
C LEU A 126 -15.30 -7.51 20.76
N ASN A 127 -16.49 -7.21 21.29
CA ASN A 127 -16.67 -6.16 22.30
C ASN A 127 -16.51 -6.67 23.74
N SER A 128 -16.73 -7.96 24.01
CA SER A 128 -16.71 -8.51 25.38
C SER A 128 -15.32 -8.53 26.02
N ASP A 129 -14.26 -8.59 25.22
CA ASP A 129 -12.88 -8.74 25.71
C ASP A 129 -12.23 -7.41 26.11
N VAL A 130 -12.88 -6.29 25.80
CA VAL A 130 -12.43 -4.95 26.16
C VAL A 130 -13.36 -4.46 27.26
N ASN A 131 -12.82 -3.96 28.38
CA ASN A 131 -13.58 -3.46 29.54
C ASN A 131 -14.46 -2.20 29.22
N GLY A 132 -15.29 -2.24 28.19
CA GLY A 132 -16.40 -1.34 27.85
C GLY A 132 -16.05 0.11 27.49
N GLU A 133 -14.93 0.65 27.93
CA GLU A 133 -14.81 2.11 28.05
C GLU A 133 -14.00 2.80 26.94
N THR A 134 -13.16 2.07 26.19
CA THR A 134 -12.20 2.74 25.29
C THR A 134 -12.52 2.63 23.80
N PHE A 135 -13.15 1.54 23.35
CA PHE A 135 -13.39 1.30 21.92
C PHE A 135 -14.63 0.43 21.71
N SER A 136 -15.56 0.86 20.85
CA SER A 136 -16.75 0.10 20.47
C SER A 136 -16.66 -0.27 18.99
N TYR A 137 -16.50 -1.55 18.68
CA TYR A 137 -16.47 -2.03 17.30
C TYR A 137 -17.82 -1.79 16.62
N ILE A 138 -18.93 -2.03 17.32
CA ILE A 138 -20.28 -1.78 16.80
C ILE A 138 -20.48 -0.31 16.48
N GLY A 139 -20.09 0.59 17.39
CA GLY A 139 -20.18 2.03 17.17
C GLY A 139 -19.37 2.47 15.95
N LEU A 140 -18.14 1.96 15.81
CA LEU A 140 -17.30 2.25 14.66
C LEU A 140 -17.93 1.74 13.35
N LEU A 141 -18.40 0.50 13.35
CA LEU A 141 -18.95 -0.14 12.16
C LEU A 141 -20.25 0.53 11.72
N ASN A 142 -21.18 0.79 12.65
CA ASN A 142 -22.42 1.51 12.36
C ASN A 142 -22.19 2.96 11.93
N GLN A 143 -21.07 3.58 12.31
CA GLN A 143 -20.72 4.91 11.81
C GLN A 143 -20.26 4.90 10.35
N HIS A 144 -19.59 3.82 9.90
CA HIS A 144 -18.95 3.78 8.58
C HIS A 144 -19.72 2.94 7.55
N LEU A 145 -20.58 2.03 8.01
CA LEU A 145 -21.45 1.22 7.17
C LEU A 145 -22.79 1.94 6.97
N GLN A 146 -23.41 1.70 5.82
CA GLN A 146 -24.68 2.35 5.46
C GLN A 146 -25.80 1.93 6.41
N SER A 147 -26.72 2.84 6.71
CA SER A 147 -27.78 2.67 7.72
C SER A 147 -28.77 1.55 7.44
N ASP A 148 -28.77 1.01 6.22
CA ASP A 148 -29.81 0.10 5.75
C ASP A 148 -29.75 -1.28 6.42
N ALA A 149 -28.63 -1.60 7.06
CA ALA A 149 -28.45 -2.80 7.86
C ALA A 149 -27.61 -2.46 9.10
N PRO A 150 -28.23 -2.03 10.21
CA PRO A 150 -27.50 -1.76 11.45
C PRO A 150 -26.85 -3.05 11.95
N ILE A 151 -25.61 -2.92 12.40
CA ILE A 151 -24.84 -3.99 13.01
C ILE A 151 -25.26 -4.13 14.46
N GLU A 152 -25.73 -5.33 14.80
CA GLU A 152 -26.14 -5.73 16.13
C GLU A 152 -25.09 -6.66 16.76
N ASN A 153 -25.27 -7.01 18.04
CA ASN A 153 -24.30 -7.86 18.76
C ASN A 153 -24.22 -9.29 18.20
N ASP A 154 -25.32 -9.81 17.66
CA ASP A 154 -25.44 -11.14 17.08
C ASP A 154 -25.06 -11.18 15.58
N THR A 155 -24.73 -10.04 14.99
CA THR A 155 -24.22 -9.99 13.61
C THR A 155 -22.92 -10.79 13.53
N VAL A 156 -22.87 -11.79 12.64
CA VAL A 156 -21.69 -12.62 12.42
C VAL A 156 -20.76 -11.94 11.42
N MET A 157 -19.47 -11.90 11.73
CA MET A 157 -18.42 -11.41 10.84
C MET A 157 -17.35 -12.46 10.63
N TYR A 158 -16.83 -12.51 9.41
CA TYR A 158 -15.66 -13.31 9.08
C TYR A 158 -14.39 -12.51 9.39
N VAL A 159 -13.63 -12.96 10.38
CA VAL A 159 -12.42 -12.26 10.84
C VAL A 159 -11.19 -13.12 10.59
N TYR A 160 -10.30 -12.66 9.70
CA TYR A 160 -9.08 -13.40 9.36
C TYR A 160 -8.10 -13.54 10.53
N GLN A 161 -8.08 -12.58 11.46
CA GLN A 161 -7.14 -12.54 12.59
C GLN A 161 -7.83 -12.01 13.86
N PRO A 162 -8.68 -12.80 14.53
CA PRO A 162 -9.44 -12.34 15.69
C PRO A 162 -8.53 -11.87 16.83
N GLN A 163 -7.36 -12.51 17.00
CA GLN A 163 -6.41 -12.14 18.06
C GLN A 163 -5.84 -10.72 17.88
N TYR A 164 -5.66 -10.26 16.63
CA TYR A 164 -5.26 -8.88 16.35
C TYR A 164 -6.28 -7.90 16.91
N PHE A 165 -7.57 -8.16 16.66
CA PHE A 165 -8.66 -7.31 17.11
C PHE A 165 -8.89 -7.40 18.62
N GLN A 166 -8.64 -8.54 19.26
CA GLN A 166 -8.68 -8.66 20.72
C GLN A 166 -7.57 -7.84 21.40
N MET A 167 -6.36 -7.84 20.84
CA MET A 167 -5.22 -7.14 21.44
C MET A 167 -5.18 -5.63 21.13
N LEU A 168 -5.72 -5.21 19.98
CA LEU A 168 -5.65 -3.81 19.53
C LEU A 168 -6.19 -2.79 20.55
N PRO A 169 -7.37 -2.99 21.20
CA PRO A 169 -7.91 -2.06 22.18
C PRO A 169 -6.97 -1.84 23.38
N SER A 170 -6.28 -2.88 23.84
CA SER A 170 -5.31 -2.77 24.94
C SER A 170 -4.13 -1.87 24.57
N ILE A 171 -3.60 -2.00 23.35
CA ILE A 171 -2.53 -1.14 22.83
C ILE A 171 -3.06 0.29 22.72
N MET A 172 -4.25 0.48 22.14
CA MET A 172 -4.85 1.79 21.94
C MET A 172 -5.15 2.52 23.24
N ALA A 173 -5.50 1.79 24.31
CA ALA A 173 -5.71 2.36 25.65
C ALA A 173 -4.41 2.87 26.28
N THR A 174 -3.27 2.22 26.03
CA THR A 174 -1.97 2.66 26.57
C THR A 174 -1.36 3.84 25.81
N VAL A 175 -1.74 4.02 24.55
CA VAL A 175 -1.13 5.01 23.66
C VAL A 175 -1.88 6.34 23.75
N LYS A 176 -1.13 7.45 23.88
CA LYS A 176 -1.72 8.80 23.88
C LYS A 176 -2.52 9.05 22.59
N LYS A 177 -3.73 9.60 22.71
CA LYS A 177 -4.61 9.95 21.57
C LYS A 177 -3.90 10.76 20.48
N ARG A 178 -3.02 11.71 20.86
CA ARG A 178 -2.21 12.49 19.92
C ARG A 178 -1.28 11.62 19.06
N THR A 179 -0.68 10.58 19.63
CA THR A 179 0.19 9.65 18.90
C THR A 179 -0.62 8.84 17.89
N ILE A 180 -1.81 8.37 18.27
CA ILE A 180 -2.74 7.68 17.36
C ILE A 180 -3.14 8.60 16.20
N ALA A 181 -3.55 9.83 16.48
CA ALA A 181 -3.93 10.81 15.45
C ALA A 181 -2.77 11.10 14.49
N ASN A 182 -1.55 11.27 15.01
CA ASN A 182 -0.37 11.47 14.18
C ASN A 182 -0.06 10.24 13.30
N TYR A 183 -0.23 9.02 13.82
CA TYR A 183 -0.06 7.80 13.06
C TYR A 183 -1.08 7.69 11.92
N ILE A 184 -2.36 7.97 12.18
CA ILE A 184 -3.41 7.98 11.16
C ILE A 184 -3.11 9.03 10.09
N ALA A 185 -2.81 10.27 10.50
CA ALA A 185 -2.47 11.35 9.58
C ALA A 185 -1.25 11.01 8.70
N PHE A 186 -0.22 10.41 9.30
CA PHE A 186 0.96 9.96 8.57
C PHE A 186 0.61 8.90 7.51
N ASN A 187 -0.21 7.90 7.85
CA ASN A 187 -0.64 6.88 6.89
C ASN A 187 -1.46 7.46 5.74
N ILE A 188 -2.36 8.41 6.02
CA ILE A 188 -3.13 9.12 4.99
C ILE A 188 -2.18 9.87 4.05
N VAL A 189 -1.27 10.69 4.60
CA VAL A 189 -0.30 11.45 3.80
C VAL A 189 0.59 10.52 2.98
N TYR A 190 1.08 9.44 3.57
CA TYR A 190 1.89 8.44 2.88
C TYR A 190 1.13 7.80 1.72
N PHE A 191 -0.13 7.40 1.93
CA PHE A 191 -0.99 6.82 0.89
C PHE A 191 -1.24 7.78 -0.27
N PHE A 192 -1.58 9.04 0.03
CA PHE A 192 -1.87 10.03 -1.01
C PHE A 192 -0.62 10.70 -1.60
N SER A 193 0.56 10.46 -1.02
CA SER A 193 1.80 11.07 -1.50
C SER A 193 2.12 10.71 -2.95
N GLU A 194 1.78 9.51 -3.42
CA GLU A 194 2.00 9.10 -4.82
C GLU A 194 1.22 9.98 -5.82
N TYR A 195 0.10 10.57 -5.39
CA TYR A 195 -0.79 11.41 -6.20
C TYR A 195 -0.58 12.91 -5.99
N SER A 196 0.42 13.28 -5.20
CA SER A 196 0.68 14.67 -4.83
C SER A 196 1.72 15.33 -5.74
N SER A 197 2.16 16.54 -5.37
CA SER A 197 3.22 17.25 -6.08
C SER A 197 4.53 16.44 -6.10
N ASP A 198 5.39 16.72 -7.08
CA ASP A 198 6.71 16.09 -7.17
C ASP A 198 7.54 16.28 -5.89
N GLU A 199 7.39 17.41 -5.21
CA GLU A 199 8.06 17.67 -3.93
C GLU A 199 7.69 16.62 -2.88
N ILE A 200 6.39 16.38 -2.67
CA ILE A 200 5.91 15.40 -1.69
C ILE A 200 6.30 13.98 -2.11
N ARG A 201 6.18 13.65 -3.39
CA ARG A 201 6.60 12.35 -3.94
C ARG A 201 8.10 12.10 -3.73
N ASN A 202 8.93 13.11 -4.00
CA ASN A 202 10.38 13.02 -3.84
C ASN A 202 10.77 12.87 -2.37
N LEU A 203 10.03 13.50 -1.46
CA LEU A 203 10.27 13.32 -0.03
C LEU A 203 9.85 11.92 0.46
N THR A 204 8.76 11.33 -0.05
CA THR A 204 8.31 9.99 0.37
C THR A 204 9.17 8.87 -0.21
N TYR A 205 9.54 8.94 -1.50
CA TYR A 205 10.25 7.86 -2.19
C TYR A 205 11.76 8.11 -2.36
N GLY A 206 12.23 9.30 -2.02
CA GLY A 206 13.62 9.73 -2.20
C GLY A 206 14.01 10.00 -3.67
N ASN A 207 15.13 10.69 -3.87
CA ASN A 207 15.76 10.87 -5.19
C ASN A 207 16.35 9.59 -5.79
N THR A 208 16.30 8.46 -5.06
CA THR A 208 16.82 7.15 -5.52
C THR A 208 15.92 6.50 -6.57
N SER A 209 14.74 7.06 -6.82
CA SER A 209 13.88 6.72 -7.94
C SER A 209 14.48 7.22 -9.27
N ARG A 210 15.59 6.61 -9.70
CA ARG A 210 16.08 6.68 -11.10
C ARG A 210 15.06 6.13 -12.11
N THR A 211 13.99 5.54 -11.60
CA THR A 211 12.78 5.18 -12.31
C THR A 211 11.59 5.93 -11.73
N GLN A 212 11.70 7.26 -11.56
CA GLN A 212 10.54 8.12 -11.35
C GLN A 212 9.61 7.77 -12.50
N LYS A 213 8.59 6.96 -12.20
CA LYS A 213 7.68 6.45 -13.21
C LYS A 213 7.12 7.70 -13.87
N SER A 214 7.21 7.77 -15.19
CA SER A 214 6.59 8.86 -15.93
C SER A 214 5.17 9.04 -15.41
N GLU A 215 4.70 10.28 -15.35
CA GLU A 215 3.33 10.58 -14.90
C GLU A 215 2.32 9.67 -15.62
N GLU A 216 2.56 9.42 -16.92
CA GLU A 216 1.84 8.43 -17.72
C GLU A 216 1.79 7.03 -17.09
N ARG A 217 2.92 6.46 -16.66
CA ARG A 217 2.95 5.14 -16.00
C ARG A 217 2.21 5.13 -14.67
N LEU A 218 2.22 6.25 -13.94
CA LEU A 218 1.43 6.39 -12.73
C LEU A 218 -0.07 6.41 -13.07
N CYS A 219 -0.50 7.26 -14.00
CA CYS A 219 -1.88 7.34 -14.47
C CYS A 219 -2.40 5.99 -15.00
N ILE A 220 -1.61 5.29 -15.82
CA ILE A 220 -1.97 3.95 -16.32
C ILE A 220 -2.16 2.97 -15.14
N ARG A 221 -1.32 3.04 -14.10
CA ARG A 221 -1.47 2.16 -12.94
C ARG A 221 -2.76 2.49 -12.17
N ILE A 222 -3.00 3.76 -11.87
CA ILE A 222 -4.22 4.22 -11.19
C ILE A 222 -5.44 3.76 -11.97
N ALA A 223 -5.48 4.04 -13.28
CA ALA A 223 -6.61 3.66 -14.11
C ALA A 223 -6.82 2.14 -14.15
N LYS A 224 -5.76 1.34 -14.20
CA LYS A 224 -5.83 -0.13 -14.10
C LYS A 224 -6.35 -0.62 -12.74
N THR A 225 -5.95 0.04 -11.66
CA THR A 225 -6.37 -0.32 -10.30
C THR A 225 -7.85 0.01 -10.05
N PHE A 226 -8.29 1.20 -10.44
CA PHE A 226 -9.64 1.68 -10.11
C PHE A 226 -10.68 1.44 -11.21
N MET A 227 -10.26 1.24 -12.46
CA MET A 227 -11.16 1.02 -13.60
C MET A 227 -10.78 -0.20 -14.45
N PRO A 228 -10.54 -1.38 -13.83
CA PRO A 228 -10.07 -2.56 -14.57
C PRO A 228 -11.07 -3.01 -15.64
N LEU A 229 -12.38 -2.93 -15.38
CA LEU A 229 -13.41 -3.33 -16.33
C LEU A 229 -13.50 -2.40 -17.54
N ALA A 230 -13.42 -1.08 -17.33
CA ALA A 230 -13.46 -0.10 -18.41
C ALA A 230 -12.24 -0.23 -19.32
N ILE A 231 -11.04 -0.34 -18.74
CA ILE A 231 -9.80 -0.58 -19.49
C ILE A 231 -9.84 -1.93 -20.19
N GLY A 232 -10.32 -2.97 -19.51
CA GLY A 232 -10.49 -4.30 -20.10
C GLY A 232 -11.42 -4.26 -21.31
N ARG A 233 -12.53 -3.52 -21.22
CA ARG A 233 -13.45 -3.32 -22.34
C ARG A 233 -12.78 -2.59 -23.51
N MET A 234 -12.13 -1.46 -23.24
CA MET A 234 -11.39 -0.71 -24.28
C MET A 234 -10.32 -1.57 -24.95
N TYR A 235 -9.62 -2.40 -24.17
CA TYR A 235 -8.61 -3.31 -24.70
C TYR A 235 -9.22 -4.37 -25.61
N VAL A 236 -10.32 -5.01 -25.20
CA VAL A 236 -11.03 -6.01 -26.01
C VAL A 236 -11.54 -5.39 -27.30
N ASP A 237 -12.19 -4.24 -27.23
CA ASP A 237 -12.75 -3.57 -28.41
C ASP A 237 -11.67 -3.19 -29.44
N ARG A 238 -10.47 -2.83 -28.96
CA ARG A 238 -9.37 -2.38 -29.83
C ARG A 238 -8.46 -3.50 -30.32
N TYR A 239 -8.19 -4.50 -29.50
CA TYR A 239 -7.12 -5.48 -29.75
C TYR A 239 -7.60 -6.92 -29.84
N TYR A 240 -8.84 -7.22 -29.42
CA TYR A 240 -9.34 -8.59 -29.38
C TYR A 240 -10.32 -8.85 -30.51
N SER A 241 -9.81 -9.41 -31.61
CA SER A 241 -10.62 -9.68 -32.79
C SER A 241 -11.75 -10.70 -32.52
N PRO A 242 -12.89 -10.62 -33.22
CA PRO A 242 -13.95 -11.62 -33.13
C PRO A 242 -13.47 -13.06 -33.40
N LEU A 243 -12.50 -13.23 -34.30
CA LEU A 243 -11.90 -14.53 -34.62
C LEU A 243 -11.21 -15.16 -33.40
N THR A 244 -10.49 -14.36 -32.63
CA THR A 244 -9.85 -14.81 -31.38
C THR A 244 -10.89 -15.31 -30.39
N ARG A 245 -12.04 -14.62 -30.28
CA ARG A 245 -13.14 -15.03 -29.41
C ARG A 245 -13.72 -16.39 -29.81
N MET A 246 -13.89 -16.62 -31.12
CA MET A 246 -14.38 -17.89 -31.64
C MET A 246 -13.42 -19.04 -31.32
N HIS A 247 -12.12 -18.86 -31.59
CA HIS A 247 -11.12 -19.91 -31.31
C HIS A 247 -11.04 -20.29 -29.84
N VAL A 248 -11.06 -19.31 -28.93
CA VAL A 248 -11.06 -19.58 -27.48
C VAL A 248 -12.32 -20.34 -27.06
N SER A 249 -13.47 -20.03 -27.66
CA SER A 249 -14.74 -20.71 -27.39
C SER A 249 -14.71 -22.16 -27.88
N THR A 250 -14.18 -22.43 -29.08
CA THR A 250 -14.01 -23.79 -29.62
C THR A 250 -13.10 -24.64 -28.74
N ILE A 251 -11.97 -24.07 -28.29
CA ILE A 251 -11.04 -24.76 -27.40
C ILE A 251 -11.74 -25.12 -26.08
N ARG A 252 -12.52 -24.19 -25.49
CA ARG A 252 -13.27 -24.44 -24.25
C ARG A 252 -14.29 -25.57 -24.41
N MET A 253 -15.04 -25.61 -25.51
CA MET A 253 -16.04 -26.65 -25.76
C MET A 253 -15.42 -28.04 -25.89
N ASN A 254 -14.26 -28.13 -26.54
CA ASN A 254 -13.55 -29.41 -26.69
C ASN A 254 -13.09 -30.00 -25.34
N TYR A 255 -12.73 -29.16 -24.37
CA TYR A 255 -12.33 -29.63 -23.05
C TYR A 255 -13.50 -30.12 -22.21
N THR A 256 -14.71 -29.58 -22.41
CA THR A 256 -15.90 -29.97 -21.64
C THR A 256 -16.56 -31.28 -22.11
N THR A 257 -16.34 -31.71 -23.35
CA THR A 257 -16.92 -32.96 -23.88
C THR A 257 -16.10 -34.21 -23.57
N THR A 258 -14.88 -34.06 -23.08
CA THR A 258 -13.96 -35.17 -22.77
C THR A 258 -13.88 -35.55 -21.28
N SER A 259 -14.68 -34.92 -20.41
CA SER A 259 -14.84 -35.32 -19.00
C SER A 259 -16.17 -36.00 -18.77
#